data_AF-B9SQK1-F1
#
_entry.id   AF-B9SQK1-F1
#
_cell.length_a   1.000
_cell.length_b   1.000
_cell.length_c   1.000
_cell.angle_alpha   90.00
_cell.angle_beta   90.00
_cell.angle_gamma   90.00
#
_symmetry.space_group_name_H-M   'P 1'
#
loop_
_entity.id
_entity.type
_entity.pdbx_description
1 polymer ?
#
loop_
_entity_poly.entity_id
_entity_poly.type
_entity_poly.pdbx_seq_one_letter_code
_entity_poly.pdbx_strand_id
1 'polypeptide(L)' 'MQNPYYPAGDPCGSSSGSAIPVAANMAAVSLETETHSSIICPSDHNSVVGFKPTVGLIS' A
#
# COMPACT_ATOMS: atom_id res chain seq x y z
N MET A 1 3.29 10.12 6.92
CA MET A 1 2.32 9.04 7.21
C MET A 1 3.04 7.97 7.98
N GLN A 2 2.37 7.27 8.90
CA GLN A 2 3.03 6.46 9.92
C GLN A 2 2.46 5.05 9.91
N ASN A 3 3.35 4.05 9.86
CA ASN A 3 2.97 2.65 9.83
C ASN A 3 2.25 2.27 11.14
N PRO A 4 1.04 1.68 11.07
CA PRO A 4 0.25 1.36 12.25
C PRO A 4 0.88 0.27 13.14
N TYR A 5 1.76 -0.58 12.59
CA TYR A 5 2.44 -1.64 13.31
C TYR A 5 3.82 -1.22 13.84
N TYR A 6 4.47 -0.25 13.19
CA TYR A 6 5.76 0.29 13.64
C TYR A 6 5.84 1.81 13.39
N PRO A 7 5.50 2.65 14.39
CA PRO A 7 5.40 4.10 14.20
C PRO A 7 6.72 4.80 13.81
N ALA A 8 7.87 4.20 14.13
CA ALA A 8 9.18 4.72 13.73
C ALA A 8 9.66 4.16 12.37
N GLY A 9 8.87 3.31 11.72
CA GLY A 9 9.17 2.73 10.42
C GLY A 9 8.73 3.61 9.26
N ASP A 10 9.49 3.54 8.17
CA ASP A 10 9.08 4.12 6.90
C ASP A 10 7.97 3.25 6.29
N PRO A 11 6.76 3.79 6.01
CA PRO A 11 5.69 3.03 5.38
C PRO A 11 5.89 2.82 3.87
N CYS A 12 6.99 3.33 3.28
CA CYS A 12 7.37 3.31 1.87
C CYS A 12 6.36 3.96 0.90
N GLY A 13 6.83 4.91 0.08
CA GLY A 13 6.03 5.71 -0.86
C GLY A 13 6.03 5.18 -2.29
N SER A 14 5.07 5.56 -3.15
CA SER A 14 4.12 6.69 -3.06
C SER A 14 2.73 6.38 -2.48
N SER A 15 2.31 5.11 -2.44
CA SER A 15 0.93 4.77 -2.06
C SER A 15 0.73 4.46 -0.58
N SER A 16 1.68 4.85 0.28
CA SER A 16 1.59 4.63 1.74
C SER A 16 0.29 5.16 2.36
N GLY A 17 -0.34 6.16 1.74
CA GLY A 17 -1.59 6.76 2.22
C GLY A 17 -2.85 5.95 1.96
N SER A 18 -2.83 5.05 0.97
CA SER A 18 -3.90 4.08 0.75
C SER A 18 -3.64 2.76 1.48
N ALA A 19 -2.38 2.38 1.72
CA ALA A 19 -2.04 1.16 2.45
C ALA A 19 -2.27 1.24 3.97
N ILE A 20 -2.01 2.39 4.61
CA ILE A 20 -2.20 2.58 6.07
C ILE A 20 -3.66 2.44 6.53
N PRO A 21 -4.68 3.03 5.88
CA PRO A 21 -6.07 2.83 6.29
C PRO A 21 -6.54 1.37 6.13
N VAL A 22 -5.98 0.62 5.16
CA VAL A 22 -6.24 -0.82 5.03
C VAL A 22 -5.60 -1.59 6.19
N ALA A 23 -4.33 -1.30 6.50
CA ALA A 23 -3.62 -1.91 7.63
C ALA A 23 -4.25 -1.57 9.00
N ALA A 24 -4.79 -0.35 9.15
CA ALA A 24 -5.49 0.09 10.36
C ALA A 24 -6.96 -0.35 10.42
N ASN A 25 -7.41 -1.20 9.48
CA ASN A 25 -8.79 -1.69 9.37
C ASN A 25 -9.86 -0.57 9.29
N MET A 26 -9.47 0.60 8.76
CA MET A 26 -10.38 1.72 8.47
C MET A 26 -11.04 1.57 7.09
N ALA A 27 -10.43 0.79 6.19
CA ALA A 27 -10.98 0.44 4.87
C ALA A 27 -10.70 -1.04 4.57
N ALA A 28 -11.66 -1.73 3.94
CA ALA A 28 -11.50 -3.15 3.60
C ALA A 28 -10.52 -3.37 2.43
N VAL A 29 -10.49 -2.44 1.47
CA VAL A 29 -9.64 -2.48 0.26
C VAL A 29 -9.32 -1.04 -0.15
N SER A 30 -8.12 -0.81 -0.66
CA SER A 30 -7.72 0.44 -1.32
C SER A 30 -7.33 0.19 -2.78
N LEU A 31 -7.53 1.19 -3.63
CA LEU A 31 -7.08 1.17 -5.02
C LEU A 31 -5.84 2.05 -5.14
N GLU A 32 -4.83 1.54 -5.84
CA GLU A 32 -3.53 2.18 -5.96
C GLU A 32 -3.01 2.02 -7.39
N THR A 33 -2.12 2.92 -7.80
CA THR A 33 -1.47 2.87 -9.11
C THR A 33 0.00 2.53 -8.91
N GLU A 34 0.51 1.61 -9.74
CA GLU A 34 1.90 1.20 -9.70
C GLU A 34 2.61 1.60 -11.00
N THR A 35 3.45 2.63 -10.91
CA THR A 35 4.42 2.96 -11.96
C THR A 35 5.76 2.29 -11.71
N HIS A 36 6.20 2.26 -10.44
CA HIS A 36 7.45 1.61 -10.01
C HIS A 36 7.37 1.23 -8.52
N SER A 37 6.93 0.00 -8.22
CA SER A 37 6.88 -0.59 -6.87
C SER A 37 6.03 0.16 -5.84
N SER A 38 5.14 1.07 -6.27
CA SER A 38 4.28 1.87 -5.40
C SER A 38 3.14 1.12 -4.72
N ILE A 39 2.83 -0.12 -5.12
CA ILE A 39 1.89 -1.05 -4.47
C ILE A 39 2.67 -2.07 -3.64
N ILE A 40 3.72 -2.66 -4.20
CA ILE A 40 4.48 -3.74 -3.54
C ILE A 40 5.25 -3.22 -2.33
N CYS A 41 5.89 -2.06 -2.42
CA CYS A 41 6.70 -1.51 -1.33
C CYS A 41 5.89 -1.10 -0.08
N PRO A 42 4.73 -0.42 -0.18
CA PRO A 42 3.89 -0.17 0.98
C PRO A 42 3.17 -1.43 1.48
N SER A 43 2.91 -2.41 0.61
CA SER A 43 2.31 -3.68 1.02
C SER A 43 3.23 -4.50 1.93
N ASP A 44 4.51 -4.58 1.57
CA ASP A 44 5.56 -5.22 2.37
C ASP A 44 5.70 -4.56 3.75
N HIS A 45 5.82 -3.23 3.79
CA HIS A 45 6.03 -2.52 5.04
C HIS A 45 4.79 -2.49 5.95
N ASN A 46 3.58 -2.43 5.41
CA ASN A 46 2.35 -2.30 6.20
C ASN A 46 1.62 -3.64 6.44
N SER A 47 2.26 -4.78 6.12
CA SER A 47 1.70 -6.13 6.32
C SER A 47 0.34 -6.34 5.63
N VAL A 48 0.19 -5.81 4.42
CA VAL A 48 -1.02 -5.97 3.58
C VAL A 48 -0.69 -6.67 2.27
N VAL A 49 -1.69 -7.25 1.61
CA VAL A 49 -1.50 -7.91 0.31
C VAL A 49 -1.56 -6.89 -0.82
N GLY A 50 -0.47 -6.74 -1.55
CA GLY A 50 -0.39 -5.91 -2.75
C GLY A 50 -0.68 -6.71 -4.01
N PHE A 51 -1.64 -6.26 -4.83
CA PHE A 51 -1.96 -6.89 -6.11
C PHE A 51 -1.61 -5.98 -7.27
N LYS A 52 -0.56 -6.34 -8.02
CA LYS A 52 -0.15 -5.65 -9.26
C LYS A 52 -0.58 -6.47 -10.48
N PRO A 53 -1.72 -6.17 -11.13
CA PRO A 53 -2.11 -6.87 -12.34
C PRO A 53 -1.14 -6.59 -13.50
N THR A 54 -1.30 -7.34 -14.58
CA THR A 54 -0.59 -7.08 -15.84
C THR A 54 -1.01 -5.71 -16.39
N VAL A 55 -0.06 -4.98 -16.97
CA VAL A 55 -0.32 -3.66 -17.58
C VAL A 55 -1.42 -3.80 -18.64
N GLY A 56 -2.44 -2.94 -18.58
CA GLY A 56 -3.58 -2.94 -19.50
C GLY A 56 -4.79 -3.77 -19.05
N LEU A 57 -4.75 -4.42 -17.89
CA LEU A 57 -5.89 -5.18 -17.33
C LEU A 57 -6.88 -4.30 -16.54
N ILE A 58 -6.43 -3.14 -16.08
CA ILE A 58 -7.19 -2.14 -15.31
C ILE A 58 -7.00 -0.77 -15.98
N SER A 59 -8.11 -0.06 -16.19
CA SER A 59 -8.20 1.22 -16.90
C SER A 59 -8.43 2.40 -15.97
#